data_AF-A0AAC9YQJ5-F1
#
_entry.id   AF-A0AAC9YQJ5-F1
#
_cell.length_a   1.000
_cell.length_b   1.000
_cell.length_c   1.000
_cell.angle_alpha   90.00
_cell.angle_beta   90.00
_cell.angle_gamma   90.00
#
_symmetry.space_group_name_H-M   'P 1'
#
loop_
_entity.id
_entity.type
_entity.pdbx_description
1 polymer ?
#
loop_
_entity_poly.entity_id
_entity_poly.type
_entity_poly.pdbx_seq_one_letter_code
_entity_poly.pdbx_strand_id
1 'polypeptide(L)'
;MKRAFSTLVVVVSLAVFASNAQAVVKAGSACSKVGATSVASGKKYTCVKSGKKLVWNKGVTEKAANKQSASPVPADPVTPTAETYSFNHYCDPDPFIPAKWKAWQDTEKRLNGCPPPYRYLVKELGSAAPKIAQSDLSELQKIEACKNLGSRVRPGRSFIGATKARPTIIQVVPFYMNNGTPTTTPAQDWADAHKFALDAIANMSDQGSDIQIRMPDSYIYVNDDLKRFNLGNNTMHGDTSATESRWDLINTVTKVADPGIDFSEADAVWFLAPSNVKRTLLSNQIAYGRQLITKEKSFNQSSYISSPISDFSNEGFQAREPFGFVHELMHIFDTADDHYGDHKNDLGTGGWGNMSGAQVDFLAWDKWTFGWIGDQQVRCAPAGTTSIHWIKPSTVKGAYEKLLMIPISNTKFIAVESVRNSGFNFKIPVPMLGAIVYTIDTKVLDQQVVFGTGINVLCPKTRSCDYAPMARNFPLSGAALKVGESITALGYRISVVESGDFGDVVKVEIA
;
A
#
# COMPACT_ATOMS: atom_id res chain seq x y z
N MET A 1 -55.60 -30.36 -33.89
CA MET A 1 -56.11 -29.99 -32.55
C MET A 1 -54.99 -29.33 -31.75
N LYS A 2 -55.23 -28.08 -31.34
CA LYS A 2 -54.56 -27.23 -30.34
C LYS A 2 -53.02 -27.26 -30.21
N ARG A 3 -52.37 -26.29 -30.85
CA ARG A 3 -51.01 -25.80 -30.50
C ARG A 3 -51.15 -24.80 -29.34
N ALA A 4 -50.53 -25.09 -28.19
CA ALA A 4 -50.49 -24.18 -27.05
C ALA A 4 -49.25 -23.27 -27.15
N PHE A 5 -49.50 -21.97 -27.24
CA PHE A 5 -48.48 -20.93 -27.08
C PHE A 5 -48.26 -20.70 -25.58
N SER A 6 -47.04 -20.94 -25.08
CA SER A 6 -46.62 -20.48 -23.75
C SER A 6 -46.10 -19.06 -23.86
N THR A 7 -46.88 -18.11 -23.34
CA THR A 7 -46.53 -16.69 -23.23
C THR A 7 -45.56 -16.49 -22.06
N LEU A 8 -44.32 -16.09 -22.36
CA LEU A 8 -43.32 -15.68 -21.37
C LEU A 8 -43.59 -14.22 -20.96
N VAL A 9 -44.05 -14.00 -19.73
CA VAL A 9 -44.25 -12.65 -19.18
C VAL A 9 -42.89 -12.13 -18.68
N VAL A 10 -42.30 -11.18 -19.40
CA VAL A 10 -41.13 -10.42 -18.97
C VAL A 10 -41.61 -9.27 -18.07
N VAL A 11 -41.35 -9.36 -16.77
CA VAL A 11 -41.58 -8.27 -15.82
C VAL A 11 -40.39 -7.33 -15.88
N VAL A 12 -40.55 -6.20 -16.58
CA VAL A 12 -39.61 -5.08 -16.57
C VAL A 12 -39.90 -4.24 -15.32
N SER A 13 -39.06 -4.38 -14.29
CA SER A 13 -39.12 -3.54 -13.09
C SER A 13 -38.53 -2.16 -13.41
N LEU A 14 -39.39 -1.19 -13.66
CA LEU A 14 -39.03 0.23 -13.77
C LEU A 14 -38.65 0.75 -12.37
N ALA A 15 -37.35 0.81 -12.07
CA ALA A 15 -36.85 1.48 -10.87
C ALA A 15 -36.93 3.00 -11.08
N VAL A 16 -37.96 3.62 -10.49
CA VAL A 16 -38.07 5.08 -10.38
C VAL A 16 -37.05 5.54 -9.33
N PHE A 17 -35.95 6.15 -9.78
CA PHE A 17 -35.05 6.89 -8.90
C PHE A 17 -35.76 8.16 -8.44
N ALA A 18 -36.36 8.11 -7.25
CA ALA A 18 -36.81 9.32 -6.58
C ALA A 18 -35.58 10.13 -6.15
N SER A 19 -35.32 11.23 -6.84
CA SER A 19 -34.40 12.26 -6.38
C SER A 19 -34.90 12.82 -5.05
N ASN A 20 -34.20 12.53 -3.95
CA ASN A 20 -34.45 13.18 -2.67
C ASN A 20 -34.07 14.66 -2.78
N ALA A 21 -35.06 15.50 -3.07
CA ALA A 21 -34.94 16.93 -2.87
C ALA A 21 -34.66 17.18 -1.37
N GLN A 22 -33.45 17.62 -1.02
CA GLN A 22 -33.17 18.07 0.34
C GLN A 22 -34.04 19.29 0.63
N ALA A 23 -35.05 19.10 1.49
CA ALA A 23 -35.92 20.18 1.91
C ALA A 23 -35.10 21.30 2.57
N VAL A 24 -35.24 22.52 2.07
CA VAL A 24 -34.68 23.73 2.67
C VAL A 24 -35.09 23.81 4.15
N VAL A 25 -34.11 23.94 5.03
CA VAL A 25 -34.32 24.09 6.48
C VAL A 25 -35.10 25.37 6.75
N LYS A 26 -36.28 25.23 7.35
CA LYS A 26 -37.18 26.33 7.72
C LYS A 26 -37.54 26.19 9.19
N ALA A 27 -37.63 27.31 9.91
CA ALA A 27 -38.05 27.32 11.31
C ALA A 27 -39.40 26.58 11.49
N GLY A 28 -39.46 25.67 12.46
CA GLY A 28 -40.65 24.87 12.74
C GLY A 28 -40.84 23.61 11.89
N SER A 29 -40.02 23.38 10.85
CA SER A 29 -40.08 22.11 10.10
C SER A 29 -39.46 20.96 10.88
N ALA A 30 -39.86 19.73 10.56
CA ALA A 30 -39.39 18.53 11.26
C ALA A 30 -37.89 18.31 11.07
N CYS A 31 -37.23 17.84 12.12
CA CYS A 31 -35.83 17.45 12.10
C CYS A 31 -35.64 16.07 12.72
N SER A 32 -34.60 15.35 12.30
CA SER A 32 -34.40 13.93 12.60
C SER A 32 -33.75 13.66 13.96
N LYS A 33 -33.00 14.62 14.52
CA LYS A 33 -32.20 14.40 15.73
C LYS A 33 -32.00 15.71 16.52
N VAL A 34 -32.33 15.71 17.81
CA VAL A 34 -32.08 16.85 18.73
C VAL A 34 -30.61 17.23 18.69
N GLY A 35 -30.33 18.53 18.61
CA GLY A 35 -28.97 19.07 18.58
C GLY A 35 -28.32 19.09 17.19
N ALA A 36 -28.94 18.50 16.16
CA ALA A 36 -28.49 18.68 14.78
C ALA A 36 -28.53 20.18 14.41
N THR A 37 -27.52 20.66 13.68
CA THR A 37 -27.45 22.05 13.22
C THR A 37 -27.39 22.13 11.71
N SER A 38 -28.00 23.15 11.11
CA SER A 38 -27.91 23.43 9.68
C SER A 38 -27.90 24.94 9.44
N VAL A 39 -27.15 25.38 8.44
CA VAL A 39 -27.06 26.80 8.07
C VAL A 39 -27.88 27.01 6.80
N ALA A 40 -28.88 27.89 6.87
CA ALA A 40 -29.68 28.28 5.72
C ALA A 40 -29.94 29.78 5.76
N SER A 41 -29.78 30.47 4.63
CA SER A 41 -30.02 31.92 4.50
C SER A 41 -29.30 32.77 5.58
N GLY A 42 -28.04 32.45 5.90
CA GLY A 42 -27.22 33.20 6.87
C GLY A 42 -27.65 33.04 8.34
N LYS A 43 -28.49 32.04 8.64
CA LYS A 43 -28.90 31.71 10.01
C LYS A 43 -28.52 30.26 10.33
N LYS A 44 -28.01 30.04 11.54
CA LYS A 44 -27.79 28.69 12.09
C LYS A 44 -29.05 28.21 12.81
N TYR A 45 -29.63 27.14 12.30
CA TYR A 45 -30.77 26.44 12.89
C TYR A 45 -30.29 25.28 13.75
N THR A 46 -30.96 25.04 14.87
CA THR A 46 -30.72 23.88 15.75
C THR A 46 -32.02 23.11 15.93
N CYS A 47 -31.96 21.78 15.79
CA CYS A 47 -33.08 20.89 16.03
C CYS A 47 -33.37 20.81 17.53
N VAL A 48 -34.56 21.24 17.95
CA VAL A 48 -34.99 21.31 19.35
C VAL A 48 -36.28 20.53 19.57
N LYS A 49 -36.52 20.10 20.81
CA LYS A 49 -37.77 19.47 21.21
C LYS A 49 -38.82 20.55 21.44
N SER A 50 -39.94 20.47 20.72
CA SER A 50 -41.12 21.32 20.93
C SER A 50 -42.32 20.41 21.18
N GLY A 51 -42.73 20.32 22.45
CA GLY A 51 -43.73 19.34 22.90
C GLY A 51 -43.26 17.89 22.67
N LYS A 52 -44.04 17.11 21.90
CA LYS A 52 -43.74 15.72 21.53
C LYS A 52 -42.97 15.56 20.19
N LYS A 53 -42.66 16.66 19.49
CA LYS A 53 -42.02 16.64 18.16
C LYS A 53 -40.63 17.29 18.17
N LEU A 54 -39.81 16.94 17.19
CA LEU A 54 -38.52 17.56 16.92
C LEU A 54 -38.66 18.54 15.76
N VAL A 55 -38.31 19.81 16.01
CA VAL A 55 -38.44 20.89 15.03
C VAL A 55 -37.21 21.79 15.01
N TRP A 56 -36.91 22.38 13.86
CA TRP A 56 -35.88 23.41 13.76
C TRP A 56 -36.30 24.68 14.52
N ASN A 57 -35.39 25.25 15.32
CA ASN A 57 -35.63 26.51 16.02
C ASN A 57 -35.75 27.71 15.04
N LYS A 58 -35.91 28.94 15.55
CA LYS A 58 -36.11 30.14 14.72
C LYS A 58 -34.87 30.60 13.91
N GLY A 59 -33.73 29.91 14.04
CA GLY A 59 -32.46 30.28 13.43
C GLY A 59 -31.84 31.52 14.09
N VAL A 60 -30.53 31.48 14.34
CA VAL A 60 -29.78 32.62 14.90
C VAL A 60 -28.91 33.20 13.80
N THR A 61 -29.01 34.51 13.55
CA THR A 61 -28.13 35.23 12.62
C THR A 61 -26.73 35.29 13.21
N GLU A 62 -25.74 34.77 12.50
CA GLU A 62 -24.33 34.99 12.87
C GLU A 62 -23.98 36.44 12.54
N LYS A 63 -24.03 37.31 13.56
CA LYS A 63 -23.43 38.64 13.46
C LYS A 63 -21.94 38.52 13.73
N ALA A 64 -21.13 39.05 12.82
CA ALA A 64 -19.74 39.37 13.09
C ALA A 64 -19.67 40.30 14.32
N ALA A 65 -18.94 39.89 15.36
CA ALA A 65 -18.69 40.72 16.52
C ALA A 65 -17.22 40.63 16.94
N ASN A 66 -16.69 41.82 17.17
CA ASN A 66 -15.31 42.16 17.52
C ASN A 66 -14.78 41.44 18.76
N LYS A 67 -13.45 41.28 18.76
CA LYS A 67 -12.62 41.04 19.96
C LYS A 67 -12.98 42.01 21.08
N GLN A 68 -13.47 41.48 22.20
CA GLN A 68 -13.12 42.00 23.51
C GLN A 68 -13.18 40.89 24.57
N SER A 69 -12.16 40.92 25.41
CA SER A 69 -11.72 39.89 26.35
C SER A 69 -12.80 39.48 27.35
N ALA A 70 -13.21 38.22 27.29
CA ALA A 70 -13.64 37.43 28.43
C ALA A 70 -12.70 36.22 28.50
N SER A 71 -12.19 35.92 29.69
CA SER A 71 -11.26 34.80 29.92
C SER A 71 -11.74 33.51 29.24
N PRO A 72 -10.84 32.71 28.65
CA PRO A 72 -11.24 31.46 28.03
C PRO A 72 -11.77 30.53 29.13
N VAL A 73 -13.06 30.20 29.04
CA VAL A 73 -13.55 28.93 29.57
C VAL A 73 -12.71 27.87 28.87
N PRO A 74 -11.97 27.01 29.59
CA PRO A 74 -11.21 25.94 28.95
C PRO A 74 -12.18 25.14 28.10
N ALA A 75 -11.95 25.10 26.78
CA ALA A 75 -12.58 24.08 25.96
C ALA A 75 -12.16 22.74 26.55
N ASP A 76 -13.13 21.88 26.87
CA ASP A 76 -12.82 20.51 27.24
C ASP A 76 -11.84 19.94 26.19
N PRO A 77 -10.72 19.33 26.60
CA PRO A 77 -9.73 18.83 25.65
C PRO A 77 -10.42 17.81 24.74
N VAL A 78 -10.59 18.16 23.46
CA VAL A 78 -11.11 17.25 22.44
C VAL A 78 -10.15 16.09 22.37
N THR A 79 -10.58 14.93 22.87
CA THR A 79 -9.77 13.70 22.80
C THR A 79 -9.59 13.34 21.33
N PRO A 80 -8.34 13.16 20.85
CA PRO A 80 -8.11 12.81 19.44
C PRO A 80 -8.81 11.51 19.05
N THR A 81 -9.34 11.46 17.84
CA THR A 81 -9.83 10.23 17.19
C THR A 81 -8.73 9.64 16.28
N ALA A 82 -8.92 8.41 15.80
CA ALA A 82 -7.98 7.75 14.90
C ALA A 82 -7.75 8.53 13.58
N GLU A 83 -8.76 9.28 13.15
CA GLU A 83 -8.78 10.08 11.93
C GLU A 83 -8.10 11.45 12.09
N THR A 84 -8.20 12.03 13.30
CA THR A 84 -7.68 13.37 13.61
C THR A 84 -6.31 13.35 14.29
N TYR A 85 -5.84 12.18 14.72
CA TYR A 85 -4.54 12.05 15.38
C TYR A 85 -3.40 12.24 14.37
N SER A 86 -2.43 13.08 14.75
CA SER A 86 -1.22 13.33 13.97
C SER A 86 0.00 12.87 14.75
N PHE A 87 0.87 12.13 14.08
CA PHE A 87 2.13 11.66 14.62
C PHE A 87 3.17 12.79 14.55
N ASN A 88 3.90 13.00 15.65
CA ASN A 88 5.01 13.96 15.68
C ASN A 88 6.32 13.30 15.23
N HIS A 89 6.50 12.03 15.60
CA HIS A 89 7.61 11.22 15.15
C HIS A 89 7.08 9.95 14.48
N TYR A 90 7.67 9.58 13.36
CA TYR A 90 7.23 8.44 12.55
C TYR A 90 7.19 7.11 13.34
N CYS A 91 8.21 6.90 14.19
CA CYS A 91 8.32 5.70 15.05
C CYS A 91 7.52 5.76 16.36
N ASP A 92 6.62 6.72 16.53
CA ASP A 92 5.72 6.77 17.69
C ASP A 92 4.75 5.58 17.66
N PRO A 93 4.38 5.00 18.82
CA PRO A 93 3.36 3.96 18.88
C PRO A 93 2.00 4.51 18.46
N ASP A 94 1.23 3.73 17.70
CA ASP A 94 -0.15 4.06 17.36
C ASP A 94 -1.06 3.80 18.58
N PRO A 95 -1.73 4.84 19.12
CA PRO A 95 -2.65 4.67 20.25
C PRO A 95 -3.96 3.98 19.86
N PHE A 96 -4.25 3.87 18.56
CA PHE A 96 -5.46 3.23 18.03
C PHE A 96 -5.19 1.87 17.38
N ILE A 97 -4.04 1.26 17.69
CA ILE A 97 -3.67 -0.04 17.17
C ILE A 97 -4.73 -1.12 17.54
N PRO A 98 -5.12 -2.01 16.61
CA PRO A 98 -5.99 -3.13 16.94
C PRO A 98 -5.37 -4.02 18.03
N ALA A 99 -6.18 -4.46 18.99
CA ALA A 99 -5.71 -5.20 20.17
C ALA A 99 -4.82 -6.41 19.81
N LYS A 100 -5.16 -7.14 18.74
CA LYS A 100 -4.38 -8.29 18.24
C LYS A 100 -2.95 -7.94 17.82
N TRP A 101 -2.68 -6.69 17.44
CA TRP A 101 -1.37 -6.23 16.98
C TRP A 101 -0.60 -5.46 18.06
N LYS A 102 -1.20 -5.22 19.23
CA LYS A 102 -0.57 -4.43 20.30
C LYS A 102 0.77 -4.98 20.75
N ALA A 103 0.87 -6.30 20.92
CA ALA A 103 2.09 -6.95 21.37
C ALA A 103 3.24 -6.82 20.34
N TRP A 104 2.92 -6.75 19.05
CA TRP A 104 3.87 -6.50 17.97
C TRP A 104 4.46 -5.11 18.08
N GLN A 105 3.61 -4.09 18.19
CA GLN A 105 4.06 -2.71 18.40
C GLN A 105 4.91 -2.56 19.66
N ASP A 106 4.50 -3.16 20.79
CA ASP A 106 5.23 -3.05 22.04
C ASP A 106 6.61 -3.72 21.95
N THR A 107 6.69 -4.85 21.25
CA THR A 107 7.97 -5.52 21.00
C THR A 107 8.88 -4.70 20.11
N GLU A 108 8.37 -4.15 19.00
CA GLU A 108 9.14 -3.25 18.14
C GLU A 108 9.71 -2.06 18.93
N LYS A 109 8.90 -1.46 19.81
CA LYS A 109 9.37 -0.39 20.69
C LYS A 109 10.44 -0.86 21.67
N ARG A 110 10.26 -2.03 22.30
CA ARG A 110 11.23 -2.61 23.24
C ARG A 110 12.58 -2.90 22.56
N LEU A 111 12.56 -3.28 21.28
CA LEU A 111 13.75 -3.53 20.46
C LEU A 111 14.33 -2.24 19.83
N ASN A 112 13.83 -1.06 20.24
CA ASN A 112 14.23 0.24 19.68
C ASN A 112 13.96 0.39 18.17
N GLY A 113 13.03 -0.41 17.64
CA GLY A 113 12.52 -0.36 16.28
C GLY A 113 11.43 0.70 16.08
N CYS A 114 10.97 0.78 14.84
CA CYS A 114 9.91 1.69 14.39
C CYS A 114 8.67 0.87 14.04
N PRO A 115 7.62 0.87 14.88
CA PRO A 115 6.44 0.08 14.62
C PRO A 115 5.80 0.51 13.29
N PRO A 116 5.59 -0.41 12.34
CA PRO A 116 4.89 -0.11 11.10
C PRO A 116 3.38 0.10 11.34
N PRO A 117 2.63 0.51 10.31
CA PRO A 117 1.19 0.73 10.40
C PRO A 117 0.40 -0.59 10.40
N TYR A 118 -0.05 -1.03 11.58
CA TYR A 118 -0.89 -2.23 11.77
C TYR A 118 -2.39 -2.04 11.50
N ARG A 119 -2.77 -0.89 10.96
CA ARG A 119 -4.14 -0.58 10.51
C ARG A 119 -4.08 0.31 9.29
N TYR A 120 -5.18 0.38 8.58
CA TYR A 120 -5.35 1.24 7.41
C TYR A 120 -6.23 2.44 7.76
N LEU A 121 -5.79 3.65 7.43
CA LEU A 121 -6.60 4.87 7.65
C LEU A 121 -7.26 5.31 6.35
N VAL A 122 -8.56 5.05 6.23
CA VAL A 122 -9.35 5.54 5.09
C VAL A 122 -9.53 7.06 5.22
N LYS A 123 -9.13 7.81 4.19
CA LYS A 123 -9.47 9.21 4.02
C LYS A 123 -9.97 9.44 2.61
N GLU A 124 -11.06 10.19 2.50
CA GLU A 124 -11.60 10.65 1.22
C GLU A 124 -10.75 11.78 0.65
N LEU A 125 -10.83 11.96 -0.67
CA LEU A 125 -10.23 13.11 -1.33
C LEU A 125 -10.90 14.40 -0.82
N GLY A 126 -10.11 15.44 -0.57
CA GLY A 126 -10.66 16.76 -0.23
C GLY A 126 -11.61 17.28 -1.32
N SER A 127 -12.69 17.94 -0.92
CA SER A 127 -13.73 18.42 -1.85
C SER A 127 -13.30 19.64 -2.69
N ALA A 128 -12.20 20.30 -2.33
CA ALA A 128 -11.66 21.41 -3.09
C ALA A 128 -10.94 20.91 -4.35
N ALA A 129 -11.11 21.60 -5.47
CA ALA A 129 -10.28 21.42 -6.66
C ALA A 129 -9.12 22.43 -6.64
N PRO A 130 -7.99 22.13 -7.31
CA PRO A 130 -6.94 23.11 -7.52
C PRO A 130 -7.46 24.30 -8.33
N LYS A 131 -6.88 25.48 -8.05
CA LYS A 131 -7.15 26.72 -8.80
C LYS A 131 -6.36 26.76 -10.11
N ILE A 132 -5.19 26.16 -10.13
CA ILE A 132 -4.36 26.06 -11.34
C ILE A 132 -4.92 24.93 -12.21
N ALA A 133 -5.29 25.27 -13.45
CA ALA A 133 -5.74 24.30 -14.43
C ALA A 133 -4.60 23.34 -14.80
N GLN A 134 -4.93 22.05 -14.88
CA GLN A 134 -4.01 21.03 -15.40
C GLN A 134 -4.10 20.97 -16.93
N SER A 135 -3.03 20.48 -17.57
CA SER A 135 -3.00 20.19 -19.00
C SER A 135 -4.09 19.20 -19.40
N ASP A 136 -4.64 19.39 -20.59
CA ASP A 136 -5.69 18.51 -21.12
C ASP A 136 -5.13 17.13 -21.45
N LEU A 137 -5.96 16.08 -21.34
CA LEU A 137 -5.54 14.71 -21.67
C LEU A 137 -5.08 14.57 -23.13
N SER A 138 -5.60 15.40 -24.05
CA SER A 138 -5.18 15.44 -25.46
C SER A 138 -3.78 15.99 -25.68
N GLU A 139 -3.23 16.72 -24.70
CA GLU A 139 -1.87 17.26 -24.73
C GLU A 139 -0.84 16.26 -24.18
N LEU A 140 -1.31 15.18 -23.54
CA LEU A 140 -0.45 14.16 -22.95
C LEU A 140 -0.02 13.10 -23.96
N GLN A 141 1.04 12.38 -23.62
CA GLN A 141 1.41 11.19 -24.39
C GLN A 141 0.46 10.04 -24.08
N LYS A 142 0.37 9.12 -25.04
CA LYS A 142 -0.24 7.81 -24.79
C LYS A 142 0.56 7.07 -23.72
N ILE A 143 -0.12 6.23 -22.94
CA ILE A 143 0.48 5.58 -21.77
C ILE A 143 1.67 4.68 -22.12
N GLU A 144 1.69 4.14 -23.34
CA GLU A 144 2.77 3.30 -23.87
C GLU A 144 4.12 4.00 -23.88
N ALA A 145 4.15 5.33 -24.03
CA ALA A 145 5.40 6.09 -23.95
C ALA A 145 6.02 6.07 -22.53
N CYS A 146 5.20 5.84 -21.51
CA CYS A 146 5.61 5.72 -20.11
C CYS A 146 5.78 4.27 -19.65
N LYS A 147 5.82 3.31 -20.59
CA LYS A 147 6.06 1.89 -20.30
C LYS A 147 7.28 1.38 -21.04
N ASN A 148 8.07 0.53 -20.37
CA ASN A 148 9.01 -0.34 -21.05
C ASN A 148 8.38 -1.73 -21.22
N LEU A 149 7.72 -1.96 -22.35
CA LEU A 149 7.07 -3.26 -22.62
C LEU A 149 8.06 -4.43 -22.76
N GLY A 150 9.36 -4.17 -22.89
CA GLY A 150 10.41 -5.19 -22.93
C GLY A 150 10.92 -5.61 -21.54
N SER A 151 10.72 -4.78 -20.52
CA SER A 151 11.23 -5.04 -19.16
C SER A 151 10.46 -6.15 -18.45
N ARG A 152 11.10 -6.82 -17.48
CA ARG A 152 10.43 -7.72 -16.54
C ARG A 152 9.50 -6.93 -15.60
N VAL A 153 9.92 -5.73 -15.19
CA VAL A 153 9.21 -4.82 -14.30
C VAL A 153 8.44 -3.81 -15.14
N ARG A 154 7.25 -4.21 -15.58
CA ARG A 154 6.42 -3.39 -16.48
C ARG A 154 4.96 -3.30 -16.06
N PRO A 155 4.36 -2.10 -16.05
CA PRO A 155 2.93 -1.95 -15.84
C PRO A 155 2.07 -2.62 -16.91
N GLY A 156 0.95 -3.21 -16.48
CA GLY A 156 0.04 -3.97 -17.35
C GLY A 156 0.34 -5.47 -17.44
N ARG A 157 1.44 -5.96 -16.83
CA ARG A 157 1.59 -7.38 -16.49
C ARG A 157 0.80 -7.64 -15.20
N SER A 158 -0.51 -7.80 -15.31
CA SER A 158 -1.38 -7.96 -14.14
C SER A 158 -1.13 -9.30 -13.44
N PHE A 159 -0.26 -9.31 -12.44
CA PHE A 159 -0.09 -10.44 -11.54
C PHE A 159 -1.20 -10.49 -10.50
N ILE A 160 -1.75 -9.33 -10.13
CA ILE A 160 -2.82 -9.17 -9.15
C ILE A 160 -3.78 -8.09 -9.67
N GLY A 161 -5.08 -8.25 -9.44
CA GLY A 161 -6.11 -7.23 -9.75
C GLY A 161 -7.23 -7.71 -10.66
N ALA A 162 -8.30 -6.92 -10.77
CA ALA A 162 -9.53 -7.24 -11.51
C ALA A 162 -9.37 -7.32 -13.02
N THR A 163 -8.24 -6.89 -13.56
CA THR A 163 -7.89 -7.10 -14.97
C THR A 163 -7.48 -8.54 -15.26
N LYS A 164 -7.23 -9.37 -14.23
CA LYS A 164 -6.99 -10.80 -14.39
C LYS A 164 -8.32 -11.53 -14.60
N ALA A 165 -8.36 -12.46 -15.56
CA ALA A 165 -9.56 -13.24 -15.87
C ALA A 165 -9.97 -14.24 -14.77
N ARG A 166 -9.06 -14.55 -13.84
CA ARG A 166 -9.29 -15.44 -12.70
C ARG A 166 -8.42 -15.00 -11.51
N PRO A 167 -8.73 -15.43 -10.28
CA PRO A 167 -7.90 -15.16 -9.11
C PRO A 167 -6.43 -15.56 -9.29
N THR A 168 -5.54 -14.87 -8.59
CA THR A 168 -4.15 -15.26 -8.36
C THR A 168 -4.06 -16.23 -7.21
N ILE A 169 -3.67 -17.46 -7.53
CA ILE A 169 -3.65 -18.56 -6.58
C ILE A 169 -2.24 -18.76 -6.08
N ILE A 170 -2.03 -18.58 -4.78
CA ILE A 170 -0.78 -18.92 -4.10
C ILE A 170 -1.02 -20.25 -3.38
N GLN A 171 -0.32 -21.30 -3.82
CA GLN A 171 -0.38 -22.60 -3.16
C GLN A 171 0.66 -22.67 -2.05
N VAL A 172 0.18 -22.84 -0.82
CA VAL A 172 1.04 -23.00 0.35
C VAL A 172 1.45 -24.46 0.48
N VAL A 173 2.73 -24.67 0.80
CA VAL A 173 3.32 -25.95 1.17
C VAL A 173 3.81 -25.84 2.63
N PRO A 174 2.94 -26.13 3.61
CA PRO A 174 3.33 -26.10 5.02
C PRO A 174 4.10 -27.38 5.32
N PHE A 175 5.32 -27.28 5.81
CA PHE A 175 6.19 -28.44 6.03
C PHE A 175 6.86 -28.40 7.39
N TYR A 176 7.22 -29.58 7.91
CA TYR A 176 8.08 -29.69 9.08
C TYR A 176 9.05 -30.86 8.95
N MET A 177 10.09 -30.82 9.77
CA MET A 177 11.18 -31.79 9.79
C MET A 177 11.45 -32.28 11.22
N ASN A 178 12.42 -33.17 11.39
CA ASN A 178 12.71 -33.85 12.66
C ASN A 178 12.93 -32.88 13.84
N ASN A 179 13.45 -31.68 13.57
CA ASN A 179 13.76 -30.65 14.56
C ASN A 179 12.70 -29.53 14.66
N GLY A 180 11.46 -29.77 14.21
CA GLY A 180 10.39 -28.77 14.17
C GLY A 180 8.98 -29.35 14.21
N THR A 181 8.74 -30.43 14.96
CA THR A 181 7.41 -31.07 15.05
C THR A 181 6.36 -30.07 15.55
N PRO A 182 5.30 -29.78 14.78
CA PRO A 182 4.33 -28.76 15.12
C PRO A 182 3.41 -29.20 16.26
N THR A 183 3.04 -28.25 17.13
CA THR A 183 1.95 -28.41 18.11
C THR A 183 0.67 -27.68 17.67
N THR A 184 0.72 -27.03 16.51
CA THR A 184 -0.32 -26.19 15.92
C THR A 184 -0.58 -26.62 14.48
N THR A 185 -1.68 -26.14 13.92
CA THR A 185 -2.02 -26.26 12.49
C THR A 185 -1.49 -25.06 11.71
N PRO A 186 -1.31 -25.17 10.38
CA PRO A 186 -0.95 -24.04 9.54
C PRO A 186 -1.90 -22.85 9.70
N ALA A 187 -3.21 -23.11 9.86
CA ALA A 187 -4.20 -22.06 10.09
C ALA A 187 -3.99 -21.30 11.40
N GLN A 188 -3.67 -22.01 12.49
CA GLN A 188 -3.38 -21.37 13.79
C GLN A 188 -2.15 -20.46 13.72
N ASP A 189 -1.14 -20.83 12.94
CA ASP A 189 0.10 -20.08 12.83
C ASP A 189 0.01 -18.90 11.84
N TRP A 190 -0.77 -19.03 10.75
CA TRP A 190 -0.64 -18.13 9.59
C TRP A 190 -1.93 -17.40 9.17
N ALA A 191 -3.12 -17.81 9.63
CA ALA A 191 -4.37 -17.24 9.12
C ALA A 191 -4.51 -15.73 9.36
N ASP A 192 -4.03 -15.24 10.51
CA ASP A 192 -4.10 -13.81 10.84
C ASP A 192 -3.17 -12.96 9.94
N ALA A 193 -1.97 -13.46 9.63
CA ALA A 193 -1.03 -12.78 8.74
C ALA A 193 -1.49 -12.81 7.28
N HIS A 194 -1.97 -13.97 6.80
CA HIS A 194 -2.61 -14.08 5.49
C HIS A 194 -3.76 -13.10 5.36
N LYS A 195 -4.66 -13.07 6.35
CA LYS A 195 -5.79 -12.12 6.35
C LYS A 195 -5.31 -10.68 6.35
N PHE A 196 -4.33 -10.33 7.17
CA PHE A 196 -3.78 -8.98 7.21
C PHE A 196 -3.22 -8.57 5.85
N ALA A 197 -2.44 -9.43 5.19
CA ALA A 197 -1.88 -9.14 3.88
C ALA A 197 -2.94 -8.99 2.79
N LEU A 198 -3.92 -9.88 2.75
CA LEU A 198 -5.02 -9.78 1.79
C LEU A 198 -5.84 -8.50 2.00
N ASP A 199 -6.15 -8.14 3.26
CA ASP A 199 -6.84 -6.89 3.59
C ASP A 199 -5.99 -5.67 3.22
N ALA A 200 -4.67 -5.71 3.47
CA ALA A 200 -3.75 -4.62 3.15
C ALA A 200 -3.67 -4.38 1.63
N ILE A 201 -3.50 -5.44 0.84
CA ILE A 201 -3.48 -5.38 -0.63
C ILE A 201 -4.83 -4.87 -1.14
N ALA A 202 -5.95 -5.39 -0.63
CA ALA A 202 -7.29 -4.93 -0.99
C ALA A 202 -7.48 -3.43 -0.69
N ASN A 203 -6.97 -2.95 0.45
CA ASN A 203 -7.01 -1.54 0.83
C ASN A 203 -6.10 -0.65 -0.03
N MET A 204 -5.01 -1.16 -0.57
CA MET A 204 -4.10 -0.39 -1.44
C MET A 204 -4.49 -0.43 -2.93
N SER A 205 -5.36 -1.36 -3.35
CA SER A 205 -5.74 -1.56 -4.76
C SER A 205 -7.08 -0.94 -5.16
N ASP A 206 -7.10 -0.11 -6.21
CA ASP A 206 -8.34 0.36 -6.83
C ASP A 206 -8.91 -0.62 -7.85
N GLN A 207 -8.06 -1.50 -8.38
CA GLN A 207 -8.45 -2.56 -9.30
C GLN A 207 -8.88 -3.82 -8.55
N GLY A 208 -9.01 -3.79 -7.22
CA GLY A 208 -9.26 -4.99 -6.40
C GLY A 208 -8.03 -5.91 -6.30
N SER A 209 -8.15 -6.97 -5.52
CA SER A 209 -7.05 -7.90 -5.25
C SER A 209 -7.60 -9.32 -5.14
N ASP A 210 -7.83 -9.94 -6.29
CA ASP A 210 -8.33 -11.31 -6.33
C ASP A 210 -7.15 -12.28 -6.10
N ILE A 211 -6.66 -12.35 -4.87
CA ILE A 211 -5.62 -13.29 -4.43
C ILE A 211 -6.26 -14.34 -3.53
N GLN A 212 -5.97 -15.61 -3.82
CA GLN A 212 -6.39 -16.75 -3.01
C GLN A 212 -5.16 -17.48 -2.50
N ILE A 213 -5.06 -17.62 -1.18
CA ILE A 213 -4.03 -18.43 -0.53
C ILE A 213 -4.65 -19.78 -0.19
N ARG A 214 -4.17 -20.85 -0.84
CA ARG A 214 -4.62 -22.23 -0.60
C ARG A 214 -3.66 -22.90 0.37
N MET A 215 -4.16 -23.33 1.52
CA MET A 215 -3.33 -23.89 2.59
C MET A 215 -3.92 -25.22 3.08
N PRO A 216 -3.13 -26.32 3.08
CA PRO A 216 -3.52 -27.57 3.72
C PRO A 216 -3.83 -27.42 5.21
N ASP A 217 -4.71 -28.28 5.73
CA ASP A 217 -5.13 -28.26 7.15
C ASP A 217 -4.03 -28.73 8.12
N SER A 218 -3.02 -29.45 7.62
CA SER A 218 -1.92 -30.00 8.41
C SER A 218 -0.57 -29.73 7.77
N TYR A 219 0.47 -29.63 8.60
CA TYR A 219 1.85 -29.60 8.12
C TYR A 219 2.26 -30.95 7.52
N ILE A 220 3.07 -30.90 6.47
CA ILE A 220 3.60 -32.07 5.76
C ILE A 220 4.93 -32.47 6.40
N TYR A 221 5.00 -33.71 6.88
CA TYR A 221 6.24 -34.25 7.45
C TYR A 221 7.26 -34.58 6.36
N VAL A 222 8.47 -34.07 6.51
CA VAL A 222 9.63 -34.41 5.68
C VAL A 222 10.66 -35.07 6.58
N ASN A 223 10.99 -36.34 6.30
CA ASN A 223 11.98 -37.10 7.07
C ASN A 223 13.41 -36.63 6.74
N ASP A 224 13.77 -35.48 7.30
CA ASP A 224 15.04 -34.79 7.12
C ASP A 224 15.29 -33.85 8.32
N ASP A 225 16.39 -33.11 8.33
CA ASP A 225 16.77 -32.17 9.39
C ASP A 225 17.08 -30.77 8.81
N LEU A 226 16.38 -29.72 9.29
CA LEU A 226 16.61 -28.34 8.82
C LEU A 226 18.09 -27.89 8.94
N LYS A 227 18.85 -28.45 9.89
CA LYS A 227 20.26 -28.11 10.08
C LYS A 227 21.11 -28.44 8.87
N ARG A 228 20.76 -29.47 8.08
CA ARG A 228 21.58 -29.88 6.92
C ARG A 228 21.63 -28.82 5.83
N PHE A 229 20.60 -27.98 5.73
CA PHE A 229 20.52 -26.93 4.72
C PHE A 229 21.30 -25.68 5.12
N ASN A 230 21.69 -25.55 6.40
CA ASN A 230 22.45 -24.40 6.89
C ASN A 230 21.80 -23.03 6.55
N LEU A 231 20.47 -22.95 6.70
CA LEU A 231 19.68 -21.74 6.39
C LEU A 231 19.25 -20.97 7.64
N GLY A 232 19.73 -21.36 8.83
CA GLY A 232 19.46 -20.66 10.09
C GLY A 232 20.34 -19.43 10.29
N ASN A 233 19.84 -18.42 11.00
CA ASN A 233 20.53 -17.13 11.25
C ASN A 233 21.04 -16.42 9.99
N ASN A 234 20.60 -16.83 8.82
CA ASN A 234 21.01 -16.25 7.57
C ASN A 234 20.21 -14.97 7.32
N THR A 235 20.91 -13.85 7.14
CA THR A 235 20.35 -12.53 6.86
C THR A 235 20.62 -12.09 5.42
N MET A 236 20.92 -13.03 4.52
CA MET A 236 21.02 -12.75 3.09
C MET A 236 19.64 -12.37 2.54
N HIS A 237 19.61 -11.32 1.72
CA HIS A 237 18.39 -10.73 1.14
C HIS A 237 18.47 -10.69 -0.39
N GLY A 238 17.31 -10.50 -1.04
CA GLY A 238 17.19 -10.52 -2.50
C GLY A 238 17.79 -11.78 -3.13
N ASP A 239 18.41 -11.61 -4.30
CA ASP A 239 19.02 -12.68 -5.09
C ASP A 239 20.12 -13.45 -4.37
N THR A 240 20.84 -12.82 -3.44
CA THR A 240 21.86 -13.52 -2.66
C THR A 240 21.25 -14.62 -1.78
N SER A 241 19.96 -14.51 -1.44
CA SER A 241 19.25 -15.53 -0.67
C SER A 241 18.88 -16.79 -1.49
N ALA A 242 19.06 -16.80 -2.82
CA ALA A 242 18.73 -17.91 -3.71
C ALA A 242 19.85 -18.95 -3.86
N THR A 243 20.36 -19.47 -2.73
CA THR A 243 21.53 -20.37 -2.69
C THR A 243 21.23 -21.82 -3.11
N GLU A 244 22.27 -22.63 -3.35
CA GLU A 244 22.13 -24.08 -3.61
C GLU A 244 21.41 -24.80 -2.46
N SER A 245 21.83 -24.57 -1.21
CA SER A 245 21.23 -25.22 -0.04
C SER A 245 19.76 -24.91 0.12
N ARG A 246 19.35 -23.74 -0.38
CA ARG A 246 17.95 -23.36 -0.39
C ARG A 246 17.15 -24.12 -1.45
N TRP A 247 17.66 -24.20 -2.67
CA TRP A 247 17.01 -24.98 -3.72
C TRP A 247 16.97 -26.46 -3.36
N ASP A 248 17.96 -26.96 -2.63
CA ASP A 248 17.94 -28.29 -2.02
C ASP A 248 16.77 -28.44 -1.03
N LEU A 249 16.54 -27.48 -0.13
CA LEU A 249 15.36 -27.49 0.76
C LEU A 249 14.05 -27.50 -0.04
N ILE A 250 13.90 -26.61 -1.01
CA ILE A 250 12.69 -26.51 -1.86
C ILE A 250 12.43 -27.83 -2.57
N ASN A 251 13.44 -28.42 -3.21
CA ASN A 251 13.31 -29.68 -3.94
C ASN A 251 12.98 -30.84 -3.01
N THR A 252 13.60 -30.88 -1.81
CA THR A 252 13.35 -31.90 -0.80
C THR A 252 11.90 -31.85 -0.31
N VAL A 253 11.42 -30.67 0.05
CA VAL A 253 10.04 -30.48 0.53
C VAL A 253 9.03 -30.75 -0.60
N THR A 254 9.30 -30.23 -1.80
CA THR A 254 8.42 -30.42 -2.96
C THR A 254 8.27 -31.88 -3.30
N LYS A 255 9.37 -32.66 -3.34
CA LYS A 255 9.32 -34.10 -3.63
C LYS A 255 8.37 -34.88 -2.71
N VAL A 256 8.22 -34.45 -1.45
CA VAL A 256 7.33 -35.08 -0.47
C VAL A 256 5.90 -34.54 -0.57
N ALA A 257 5.74 -33.23 -0.81
CA ALA A 257 4.43 -32.58 -0.86
C ALA A 257 3.67 -32.81 -2.18
N ASP A 258 4.40 -32.93 -3.29
CA ASP A 258 3.86 -32.99 -4.65
C ASP A 258 2.83 -34.11 -4.90
N PRO A 259 3.00 -35.34 -4.38
CA PRO A 259 1.95 -36.35 -4.50
C PRO A 259 0.60 -35.96 -3.84
N GLY A 260 0.63 -35.15 -2.77
CA GLY A 260 -0.52 -34.81 -1.94
C GLY A 260 -1.13 -33.42 -2.17
N ILE A 261 -0.48 -32.56 -2.97
CA ILE A 261 -0.98 -31.23 -3.34
C ILE A 261 -1.22 -31.19 -4.85
N ASP A 262 -2.28 -30.51 -5.28
CA ASP A 262 -2.54 -30.20 -6.68
C ASP A 262 -2.05 -28.79 -7.01
N PHE A 263 -1.02 -28.69 -7.85
CA PHE A 263 -0.43 -27.42 -8.26
C PHE A 263 -0.97 -26.89 -9.60
N SER A 264 -1.90 -27.60 -10.25
CA SER A 264 -2.36 -27.30 -11.62
C SER A 264 -2.84 -25.86 -11.78
N GLU A 265 -3.61 -25.33 -10.83
CA GLU A 265 -4.18 -23.98 -10.89
C GLU A 265 -3.32 -22.90 -10.21
N ALA A 266 -2.26 -23.29 -9.48
CA ALA A 266 -1.46 -22.34 -8.70
C ALA A 266 -0.65 -21.40 -9.60
N ASP A 267 -0.58 -20.12 -9.29
CA ASP A 267 0.28 -19.16 -10.00
C ASP A 267 1.66 -19.04 -9.34
N ALA A 268 1.73 -19.27 -8.03
CA ALA A 268 2.95 -19.25 -7.24
C ALA A 268 2.88 -20.27 -6.09
N VAL A 269 4.05 -20.57 -5.50
CA VAL A 269 4.20 -21.52 -4.39
C VAL A 269 4.91 -20.86 -3.22
N TRP A 270 4.36 -21.08 -2.02
CA TRP A 270 4.90 -20.53 -0.77
C TRP A 270 5.13 -21.64 0.26
N PHE A 271 6.38 -21.83 0.69
CA PHE A 271 6.75 -22.79 1.72
C PHE A 271 6.70 -22.14 3.11
N LEU A 272 5.97 -22.75 4.05
CA LEU A 272 5.80 -22.24 5.41
C LEU A 272 6.27 -23.26 6.45
N ALA A 273 7.03 -22.79 7.43
CA ALA A 273 7.38 -23.57 8.61
C ALA A 273 6.37 -23.33 9.77
N PRO A 274 6.27 -24.26 10.75
CA PRO A 274 5.46 -24.07 11.95
C PRO A 274 6.07 -23.10 12.95
N SER A 275 5.22 -22.45 13.76
CA SER A 275 5.54 -21.37 14.71
C SER A 275 6.66 -21.69 15.71
N ASN A 276 6.87 -22.97 16.01
CA ASN A 276 7.92 -23.44 16.91
C ASN A 276 9.30 -23.65 16.24
N VAL A 277 9.39 -23.53 14.90
CA VAL A 277 10.68 -23.55 14.20
C VAL A 277 11.47 -22.29 14.55
N LYS A 278 12.69 -22.51 15.04
CA LYS A 278 13.58 -21.43 15.45
C LYS A 278 14.22 -20.72 14.27
N ARG A 279 14.44 -19.41 14.41
CA ARG A 279 15.16 -18.59 13.41
C ARG A 279 16.62 -19.03 13.23
N THR A 280 17.18 -19.66 14.26
CA THR A 280 18.49 -20.34 14.24
C THR A 280 18.54 -21.60 13.38
N LEU A 281 17.38 -22.12 12.92
CA LEU A 281 17.27 -23.28 12.03
C LEU A 281 16.82 -22.88 10.62
N LEU A 282 15.90 -21.93 10.50
CA LEU A 282 15.36 -21.48 9.23
C LEU A 282 15.10 -19.97 9.22
N SER A 283 15.54 -19.30 8.16
CA SER A 283 15.34 -17.88 7.90
C SER A 283 14.25 -17.64 6.85
N ASN A 284 13.67 -16.44 6.83
CA ASN A 284 12.87 -15.96 5.70
C ASN A 284 13.76 -15.63 4.50
N GLN A 285 13.39 -16.09 3.31
CA GLN A 285 14.23 -15.93 2.12
C GLN A 285 13.36 -15.92 0.83
N ILE A 286 13.85 -15.36 -0.30
CA ILE A 286 13.23 -15.38 -1.67
C ILE A 286 13.98 -16.28 -2.69
N ALA A 287 13.33 -17.28 -3.30
CA ALA A 287 14.00 -18.27 -4.15
C ALA A 287 13.77 -17.87 -5.59
N TYR A 288 14.83 -17.33 -6.18
CA TYR A 288 14.83 -16.81 -7.53
C TYR A 288 15.80 -17.58 -8.43
N GLY A 289 15.67 -17.38 -9.75
CA GLY A 289 16.65 -17.81 -10.75
C GLY A 289 16.59 -19.29 -11.15
N ARG A 290 15.68 -20.08 -10.59
CA ARG A 290 15.44 -21.48 -11.01
C ARG A 290 13.94 -21.79 -11.03
N GLN A 291 13.59 -22.81 -11.82
CA GLN A 291 12.23 -23.31 -11.87
C GLN A 291 11.97 -24.28 -10.73
N LEU A 292 10.88 -24.05 -10.00
CA LEU A 292 10.27 -25.07 -9.17
C LEU A 292 9.49 -26.02 -10.06
N ILE A 293 9.73 -27.33 -9.95
CA ILE A 293 9.09 -28.37 -10.77
C ILE A 293 8.18 -29.22 -9.89
N THR A 294 6.92 -29.34 -10.31
CA THR A 294 5.88 -30.20 -9.73
C THR A 294 5.42 -31.21 -10.78
N LYS A 295 4.63 -32.23 -10.39
CA LYS A 295 4.10 -33.23 -11.32
C LYS A 295 3.20 -32.62 -12.39
N GLU A 296 2.53 -31.49 -12.10
CA GLU A 296 1.66 -30.81 -13.06
C GLU A 296 2.41 -29.83 -13.96
N LYS A 297 3.34 -29.05 -13.40
CA LYS A 297 4.03 -27.98 -14.15
C LYS A 297 5.31 -27.45 -13.50
N SER A 298 6.02 -26.65 -14.28
CA SER A 298 7.11 -25.80 -13.80
C SER A 298 6.62 -24.39 -13.50
N PHE A 299 7.07 -23.81 -12.39
CA PHE A 299 6.85 -22.42 -12.04
C PHE A 299 8.06 -21.59 -12.47
N ASN A 300 7.80 -20.54 -13.27
CA ASN A 300 8.81 -19.57 -13.71
C ASN A 300 8.98 -18.38 -12.77
N GLN A 301 8.11 -18.26 -11.77
CA GLN A 301 8.15 -17.19 -10.78
C GLN A 301 8.91 -17.63 -9.53
N SER A 302 9.31 -16.65 -8.73
CA SER A 302 9.93 -16.87 -7.42
C SER A 302 9.04 -17.75 -6.53
N SER A 303 9.68 -18.61 -5.75
CA SER A 303 9.03 -19.22 -4.58
C SER A 303 9.57 -18.56 -3.32
N TYR A 304 8.76 -18.51 -2.26
CA TYR A 304 9.20 -17.93 -1.00
C TYR A 304 9.23 -18.99 0.10
N ILE A 305 10.23 -18.93 0.98
CA ILE A 305 10.29 -19.76 2.18
C ILE A 305 10.18 -18.82 3.37
N SER A 306 9.11 -18.96 4.15
CA SER A 306 8.94 -18.21 5.39
C SER A 306 9.16 -19.11 6.59
N SER A 307 10.13 -18.73 7.41
CA SER A 307 10.07 -19.00 8.84
C SER A 307 8.85 -18.26 9.44
N PRO A 308 8.29 -18.74 10.55
CA PRO A 308 7.07 -18.18 11.11
C PRO A 308 7.19 -16.71 11.47
N ILE A 309 6.06 -16.02 11.38
CA ILE A 309 5.82 -14.76 12.09
C ILE A 309 5.74 -15.11 13.58
N SER A 310 6.90 -15.37 14.17
CA SER A 310 7.04 -16.16 15.40
C SER A 310 6.59 -15.47 16.68
N ASP A 311 6.39 -16.27 17.72
CA ASP A 311 6.27 -15.88 19.12
C ASP A 311 7.50 -15.07 19.57
N PHE A 312 7.29 -14.03 20.38
CA PHE A 312 8.32 -13.15 20.95
C PHE A 312 9.38 -13.90 21.78
N SER A 313 9.15 -15.18 22.08
CA SER A 313 10.05 -16.09 22.79
C SER A 313 11.05 -16.83 21.90
N ASN A 314 10.96 -16.69 20.56
CA ASN A 314 11.78 -17.47 19.64
C ASN A 314 13.27 -17.10 19.71
N GLU A 315 14.15 -18.09 19.65
CA GLU A 315 15.59 -17.89 19.66
C GLU A 315 16.08 -17.38 18.29
N GLY A 316 16.91 -16.32 18.30
CA GLY A 316 17.33 -15.63 17.09
C GLY A 316 16.24 -14.72 16.50
N PHE A 317 15.20 -14.40 17.26
CA PHE A 317 14.05 -13.59 16.83
C PHE A 317 14.46 -12.25 16.21
N GLN A 318 14.12 -12.11 14.94
CA GLN A 318 13.82 -10.86 14.25
C GLN A 318 12.53 -11.14 13.48
N ALA A 319 11.39 -10.90 14.10
CA ALA A 319 10.14 -11.18 13.43
C ALA A 319 9.98 -10.36 12.16
N ARG A 320 9.35 -11.00 11.17
CA ARG A 320 8.62 -10.28 10.13
C ARG A 320 7.22 -10.08 10.66
N GLU A 321 6.97 -8.92 11.25
CA GLU A 321 5.64 -8.55 11.74
C GLU A 321 4.61 -8.51 10.57
N PRO A 322 3.30 -8.48 10.85
CA PRO A 322 2.25 -8.56 9.83
C PRO A 322 2.39 -7.67 8.59
N PHE A 323 2.89 -6.44 8.73
CA PHE A 323 3.10 -5.51 7.63
C PHE A 323 4.33 -5.87 6.77
N GLY A 324 5.40 -6.35 7.41
CA GLY A 324 6.56 -6.98 6.79
C GLY A 324 6.19 -8.26 6.05
N PHE A 325 5.20 -9.00 6.52
CA PHE A 325 4.67 -10.12 5.75
C PHE A 325 4.03 -9.68 4.41
N VAL A 326 3.41 -8.49 4.37
CA VAL A 326 2.90 -7.92 3.10
C VAL A 326 4.04 -7.62 2.14
N HIS A 327 5.14 -7.05 2.64
CA HIS A 327 6.37 -6.82 1.86
C HIS A 327 6.92 -8.13 1.28
N GLU A 328 7.11 -9.15 2.12
CA GLU A 328 7.70 -10.43 1.71
C GLU A 328 6.79 -11.20 0.73
N LEU A 329 5.47 -11.11 0.91
CA LEU A 329 4.50 -11.65 -0.05
C LEU A 329 4.72 -11.07 -1.45
N MET A 330 5.08 -9.79 -1.54
CA MET A 330 5.22 -9.14 -2.83
C MET A 330 6.41 -9.65 -3.64
N HIS A 331 7.50 -10.10 -2.99
CA HIS A 331 8.65 -10.69 -3.68
C HIS A 331 8.36 -12.00 -4.42
N ILE A 332 7.23 -12.66 -4.14
CA ILE A 332 6.75 -13.79 -4.93
C ILE A 332 6.48 -13.36 -6.38
N PHE A 333 6.07 -12.11 -6.56
CA PHE A 333 5.84 -11.51 -7.86
C PHE A 333 7.15 -10.92 -8.38
N ASP A 334 7.55 -11.38 -9.56
CA ASP A 334 8.78 -11.03 -10.32
C ASP A 334 8.94 -9.52 -10.65
N THR A 335 8.05 -8.66 -10.14
CA THR A 335 8.02 -7.20 -10.28
C THR A 335 8.41 -6.44 -9.01
N ALA A 336 8.55 -7.12 -7.86
CA ALA A 336 8.78 -6.49 -6.57
C ALA A 336 10.19 -6.80 -6.06
N ASP A 337 11.17 -5.99 -6.47
CA ASP A 337 12.48 -6.01 -5.83
C ASP A 337 12.46 -5.09 -4.60
N ASP A 338 13.39 -5.31 -3.69
CA ASP A 338 13.69 -4.30 -2.68
C ASP A 338 14.10 -2.98 -3.34
N HIS A 339 13.94 -1.84 -2.66
CA HIS A 339 14.31 -0.51 -3.18
C HIS A 339 15.22 0.28 -2.22
N TYR A 340 15.98 -0.39 -1.35
CA TYR A 340 16.75 0.28 -0.29
C TYR A 340 18.15 0.78 -0.70
N GLY A 341 18.60 0.45 -1.91
CA GLY A 341 19.89 0.86 -2.45
C GLY A 341 21.08 0.20 -1.75
N ASP A 342 22.30 0.72 -1.95
CA ASP A 342 23.53 0.17 -1.35
C ASP A 342 23.86 0.77 0.04
N HIS A 343 23.00 1.65 0.56
CA HIS A 343 23.14 2.42 1.80
C HIS A 343 24.40 3.30 1.89
N LYS A 344 25.12 3.51 0.79
CA LYS A 344 26.36 4.29 0.74
C LYS A 344 26.27 5.44 -0.25
N ASN A 345 26.11 5.10 -1.53
CA ASN A 345 26.06 6.04 -2.64
C ASN A 345 24.65 6.11 -3.25
N ASP A 346 23.91 5.01 -3.14
CA ASP A 346 22.55 4.84 -3.61
C ASP A 346 21.68 4.54 -2.39
N LEU A 347 20.79 5.48 -2.03
CA LEU A 347 19.83 5.30 -0.94
C LEU A 347 18.50 4.72 -1.43
N GLY A 348 18.40 4.38 -2.72
CA GLY A 348 17.20 3.94 -3.40
C GLY A 348 16.03 4.87 -3.12
N THR A 349 14.96 4.31 -2.58
CA THR A 349 13.77 5.05 -2.18
C THR A 349 13.82 5.57 -0.74
N GLY A 350 14.92 5.33 -0.01
CA GLY A 350 15.09 5.75 1.38
C GLY A 350 14.09 5.06 2.30
N GLY A 351 13.33 5.80 3.09
CA GLY A 351 12.20 5.24 3.84
C GLY A 351 10.87 5.25 3.08
N TRP A 352 10.84 5.71 1.83
CA TRP A 352 9.62 5.77 1.03
C TRP A 352 9.37 4.44 0.31
N GLY A 353 8.10 4.04 0.23
CA GLY A 353 7.72 2.79 -0.41
C GLY A 353 7.87 1.58 0.52
N ASN A 354 6.88 0.70 0.48
CA ASN A 354 6.90 -0.54 1.24
C ASN A 354 8.08 -1.45 0.86
N MET A 355 8.46 -1.49 -0.42
CA MET A 355 9.62 -2.27 -0.92
C MET A 355 10.98 -1.74 -0.44
N SER A 356 11.05 -0.59 0.22
CA SER A 356 12.32 -0.10 0.78
C SER A 356 12.58 -0.63 2.20
N GLY A 357 11.53 -0.79 3.00
CA GLY A 357 11.72 -1.12 4.43
C GLY A 357 10.49 -1.59 5.16
N ALA A 358 9.42 -1.99 4.44
CA ALA A 358 8.17 -2.49 4.98
C ALA A 358 7.57 -1.59 6.08
N GLN A 359 7.54 -0.29 5.82
CA GLN A 359 7.30 0.71 6.85
C GLN A 359 6.17 1.68 6.49
N VAL A 360 6.03 1.97 5.21
CA VAL A 360 4.99 2.83 4.66
C VAL A 360 4.25 2.12 3.54
N ASP A 361 3.28 2.81 2.95
CA ASP A 361 2.53 2.31 1.79
C ASP A 361 3.47 2.09 0.58
N PHE A 362 3.04 1.28 -0.40
CA PHE A 362 3.77 1.06 -1.64
C PHE A 362 3.83 2.33 -2.48
N LEU A 363 4.92 2.52 -3.24
CA LEU A 363 4.98 3.62 -4.21
C LEU A 363 3.87 3.46 -5.24
N ALA A 364 3.39 4.57 -5.79
CA ALA A 364 2.42 4.52 -6.88
C ALA A 364 2.96 3.75 -8.09
N TRP A 365 4.28 3.80 -8.34
CA TRP A 365 4.95 2.95 -9.32
C TRP A 365 4.75 1.46 -9.04
N ASP A 366 5.02 1.00 -7.81
CA ASP A 366 4.85 -0.40 -7.41
C ASP A 366 3.39 -0.83 -7.58
N LYS A 367 2.44 0.01 -7.15
CA LYS A 367 1.01 -0.25 -7.33
C LYS A 367 0.64 -0.40 -8.80
N TRP A 368 1.26 0.37 -9.69
CA TRP A 368 0.99 0.29 -11.13
C TRP A 368 1.61 -0.96 -11.77
N THR A 369 2.83 -1.35 -11.35
CA THR A 369 3.48 -2.59 -11.83
C THR A 369 2.75 -3.84 -11.34
N PHE A 370 2.18 -3.82 -10.12
CA PHE A 370 1.37 -4.91 -9.59
C PHE A 370 -0.03 -4.99 -10.21
N GLY A 371 -0.51 -3.92 -10.86
CA GLY A 371 -1.86 -3.83 -11.41
C GLY A 371 -2.92 -3.38 -10.40
N TRP A 372 -2.51 -2.81 -9.27
CA TRP A 372 -3.41 -2.29 -8.24
C TRP A 372 -4.02 -0.94 -8.60
N ILE A 373 -3.31 -0.17 -9.43
CA ILE A 373 -3.86 0.99 -10.14
C ILE A 373 -3.72 0.78 -11.65
N GLY A 374 -4.65 1.32 -12.42
CA GLY A 374 -4.71 1.13 -13.88
C GLY A 374 -4.02 2.25 -14.67
N ASP A 375 -3.84 2.04 -15.97
CA ASP A 375 -3.25 3.02 -16.89
C ASP A 375 -3.96 4.38 -16.87
N GLN A 376 -5.29 4.39 -16.70
CA GLN A 376 -6.08 5.63 -16.61
C GLN A 376 -5.76 6.47 -15.37
N GLN A 377 -5.08 5.88 -14.38
CA GLN A 377 -4.66 6.54 -13.15
C GLN A 377 -3.24 7.11 -13.25
N VAL A 378 -2.63 7.06 -14.43
CA VAL A 378 -1.28 7.56 -14.70
C VAL A 378 -1.33 8.64 -15.77
N ARG A 379 -0.71 9.79 -15.49
CA ARG A 379 -0.53 10.87 -16.46
C ARG A 379 0.85 10.75 -17.08
N CYS A 380 0.93 10.55 -18.39
CA CYS A 380 2.21 10.49 -19.11
C CYS A 380 2.53 11.86 -19.72
N ALA A 381 3.54 12.54 -19.19
CA ALA A 381 3.90 13.91 -19.56
C ALA A 381 4.33 14.02 -21.04
N PRO A 382 4.00 15.13 -21.73
CA PRO A 382 4.49 15.40 -23.07
C PRO A 382 6.01 15.56 -23.09
N ALA A 383 6.64 15.12 -24.17
CA ALA A 383 8.05 15.36 -24.41
C ALA A 383 8.25 16.79 -24.90
N GLY A 384 9.31 17.45 -24.42
CA GLY A 384 9.78 18.71 -25.01
C GLY A 384 8.83 19.90 -24.87
N THR A 385 7.84 19.86 -23.98
CA THR A 385 6.92 20.97 -23.71
C THR A 385 6.59 21.07 -22.22
N THR A 386 6.20 22.26 -21.79
CA THR A 386 5.75 22.49 -20.41
C THR A 386 4.34 21.96 -20.21
N SER A 387 4.10 21.27 -19.10
CA SER A 387 2.79 20.72 -18.75
C SER A 387 2.48 20.83 -17.25
N ILE A 388 1.19 20.79 -16.91
CA ILE A 388 0.70 20.88 -15.53
C ILE A 388 -0.16 19.65 -15.21
N HIS A 389 0.07 19.03 -14.06
CA HIS A 389 -0.57 17.78 -13.68
C HIS A 389 -1.10 17.85 -12.25
N TRP A 390 -2.40 17.61 -12.07
CA TRP A 390 -2.98 17.46 -10.74
C TRP A 390 -3.00 15.99 -10.33
N ILE A 391 -2.11 15.64 -9.40
CA ILE A 391 -1.89 14.28 -8.91
C ILE A 391 -2.52 14.12 -7.53
N LYS A 392 -3.44 13.16 -7.42
CA LYS A 392 -4.16 12.83 -6.19
C LYS A 392 -3.29 11.88 -5.35
N PRO A 393 -3.45 11.86 -4.02
CA PRO A 393 -2.64 10.99 -3.18
C PRO A 393 -2.83 9.51 -3.53
N SER A 394 -1.73 8.76 -3.66
CA SER A 394 -1.77 7.36 -4.11
C SER A 394 -2.53 6.43 -3.14
N THR A 395 -2.71 6.87 -1.90
CA THR A 395 -3.42 6.19 -0.81
C THR A 395 -4.92 6.45 -0.75
N VAL A 396 -5.45 7.46 -1.47
CA VAL A 396 -6.90 7.73 -1.51
C VAL A 396 -7.56 6.78 -2.50
N LYS A 397 -8.65 6.10 -2.10
CA LYS A 397 -9.38 5.17 -2.97
C LYS A 397 -10.09 5.87 -4.11
N GLY A 398 -10.08 5.26 -5.29
CA GLY A 398 -10.86 5.69 -6.45
C GLY A 398 -10.04 5.86 -7.72
N ALA A 399 -10.73 5.91 -8.86
CA ALA A 399 -10.16 6.01 -10.20
C ALA A 399 -9.64 7.43 -10.51
N TYR A 400 -8.68 7.90 -9.72
CA TYR A 400 -8.03 9.19 -9.87
C TYR A 400 -6.65 9.05 -10.52
N GLU A 401 -6.15 10.14 -11.12
CA GLU A 401 -4.76 10.21 -11.53
C GLU A 401 -3.84 10.34 -10.30
N LYS A 402 -3.09 9.27 -10.03
CA LYS A 402 -2.28 9.07 -8.81
C LYS A 402 -0.78 9.13 -9.04
N LEU A 403 -0.35 8.97 -10.29
CA LEU A 403 1.05 8.94 -10.68
C LEU A 403 1.26 9.81 -11.92
N LEU A 404 2.27 10.67 -11.86
CA LEU A 404 2.81 11.35 -13.03
C LEU A 404 4.07 10.62 -13.48
N MET A 405 4.15 10.30 -14.77
CA MET A 405 5.33 9.72 -15.40
C MET A 405 5.86 10.68 -16.47
N ILE A 406 7.17 10.93 -16.47
CA ILE A 406 7.88 11.74 -17.46
C ILE A 406 8.84 10.80 -18.20
N PRO A 407 8.58 10.45 -19.46
CA PRO A 407 9.44 9.56 -20.22
C PRO A 407 10.70 10.29 -20.68
N ILE A 408 11.87 9.73 -20.33
CA ILE A 408 13.19 10.26 -20.70
C ILE A 408 13.78 9.45 -21.85
N SER A 409 13.66 8.13 -21.76
CA SER A 409 14.01 7.18 -22.81
C SER A 409 13.11 5.94 -22.68
N ASN A 410 13.32 4.93 -23.54
CA ASN A 410 12.58 3.67 -23.45
C ASN A 410 12.79 2.92 -22.13
N THR A 411 13.84 3.23 -21.36
CA THR A 411 14.12 2.55 -20.08
C THR A 411 14.12 3.48 -18.88
N LYS A 412 14.26 4.79 -19.08
CA LYS A 412 14.41 5.79 -18.02
C LYS A 412 13.20 6.71 -17.92
N PHE A 413 12.75 6.91 -16.69
CA PHE A 413 11.59 7.74 -16.37
C PHE A 413 11.86 8.58 -15.13
N ILE A 414 11.12 9.69 -15.00
CA ILE A 414 10.89 10.37 -13.73
C ILE A 414 9.45 10.13 -13.33
N ALA A 415 9.21 9.79 -12.08
CA ALA A 415 7.90 9.63 -11.49
C ALA A 415 7.68 10.69 -10.41
N VAL A 416 6.42 11.12 -10.27
CA VAL A 416 5.97 12.02 -9.21
C VAL A 416 4.67 11.50 -8.62
N GLU A 417 4.62 11.37 -7.30
CA GLU A 417 3.39 11.03 -6.58
C GLU A 417 3.16 11.94 -5.38
N SER A 418 1.87 12.13 -5.06
CA SER A 418 1.44 12.91 -3.91
C SER A 418 1.32 12.01 -2.68
N VAL A 419 2.03 12.35 -1.60
CA VAL A 419 2.02 11.60 -0.34
C VAL A 419 1.27 12.39 0.73
N ARG A 420 0.30 11.73 1.37
CA ARG A 420 -0.53 12.27 2.47
C ARG A 420 -0.62 11.26 3.62
N ASN A 421 -1.05 11.73 4.78
CA ASN A 421 -1.27 10.91 5.98
C ASN A 421 -2.59 10.11 5.93
N SER A 422 -2.71 9.27 4.90
CA SER A 422 -3.82 8.32 4.72
C SER A 422 -3.30 6.97 4.26
N GLY A 423 -4.17 5.97 4.22
CA GLY A 423 -3.79 4.58 3.97
C GLY A 423 -2.79 4.09 5.00
N PHE A 424 -1.71 3.44 4.55
CA PHE A 424 -0.61 3.05 5.43
C PHE A 424 0.41 4.18 5.68
N ASN A 425 0.29 5.32 5.01
CA ASN A 425 1.12 6.50 5.24
C ASN A 425 0.63 7.35 6.43
N PHE A 426 -0.38 6.93 7.17
CA PHE A 426 -1.02 7.74 8.22
C PHE A 426 -0.09 8.15 9.37
N LYS A 427 1.00 7.41 9.58
CA LYS A 427 2.01 7.70 10.60
C LYS A 427 3.04 8.75 10.17
N ILE A 428 3.06 9.13 8.90
CA ILE A 428 4.03 10.09 8.37
C ILE A 428 3.71 11.49 8.91
N PRO A 429 4.65 12.13 9.64
CA PRO A 429 4.46 13.48 10.18
C PRO A 429 4.15 14.52 9.09
N VAL A 430 3.30 15.51 9.42
CA VAL A 430 2.87 16.56 8.48
C VAL A 430 4.03 17.27 7.75
N PRO A 431 5.17 17.60 8.40
CA PRO A 431 6.30 18.22 7.71
C PRO A 431 6.94 17.36 6.61
N MET A 432 6.69 16.04 6.59
CA MET A 432 7.21 15.11 5.58
C MET A 432 6.27 14.93 4.38
N LEU A 433 5.01 15.41 4.43
CA LEU A 433 4.01 15.20 3.38
C LEU A 433 4.18 16.15 2.19
N GLY A 434 3.88 15.71 0.97
CA GLY A 434 4.02 16.54 -0.24
C GLY A 434 4.19 15.67 -1.47
N ALA A 435 4.79 16.22 -2.53
CA ALA A 435 5.07 15.45 -3.74
C ALA A 435 6.50 14.89 -3.70
N ILE A 436 6.66 13.57 -3.73
CA ILE A 436 7.98 12.95 -3.89
C ILE A 436 8.28 12.79 -5.39
N VAL A 437 9.53 13.00 -5.77
CA VAL A 437 10.03 12.83 -7.14
C VAL A 437 11.08 11.73 -7.13
N TYR A 438 10.99 10.76 -8.04
CA TYR A 438 11.96 9.67 -8.13
C TYR A 438 12.29 9.32 -9.58
N THR A 439 13.50 8.82 -9.81
CA THR A 439 13.89 8.27 -11.12
C THR A 439 13.68 6.76 -11.14
N ILE A 440 13.38 6.24 -12.33
CA ILE A 440 13.23 4.80 -12.59
C ILE A 440 14.11 4.46 -13.80
N ASP A 441 14.95 3.43 -13.68
CA ASP A 441 15.68 2.82 -14.81
C ASP A 441 15.38 1.33 -14.88
N THR A 442 14.42 0.99 -15.73
CA THR A 442 13.99 -0.40 -15.96
C THR A 442 15.12 -1.31 -16.47
N LYS A 443 16.16 -0.75 -17.11
CA LYS A 443 17.34 -1.54 -17.50
C LYS A 443 18.13 -2.02 -16.29
N VAL A 444 18.22 -1.20 -15.24
CA VAL A 444 18.88 -1.58 -13.98
C VAL A 444 18.00 -2.55 -13.21
N LEU A 445 16.69 -2.33 -13.18
CA LEU A 445 15.75 -3.27 -12.59
C LEU A 445 15.83 -4.64 -13.26
N ASP A 446 15.90 -4.71 -14.59
CA ASP A 446 16.05 -5.97 -15.33
C ASP A 446 17.35 -6.74 -14.99
N GLN A 447 18.36 -6.09 -14.42
CA GLN A 447 19.61 -6.74 -13.98
C GLN A 447 19.50 -7.45 -12.63
N GLN A 448 18.43 -7.20 -11.86
CA GLN A 448 18.16 -7.86 -10.57
C GLN A 448 19.32 -7.75 -9.59
N VAL A 449 19.91 -6.55 -9.52
CA VAL A 449 21.05 -6.32 -8.63
C VAL A 449 20.57 -6.38 -7.17
N VAL A 450 21.28 -7.18 -6.38
CA VAL A 450 21.11 -7.56 -4.94
C VAL A 450 20.59 -6.46 -3.98
N PHE A 451 20.74 -5.19 -4.31
CA PHE A 451 20.44 -4.06 -3.43
C PHE A 451 19.20 -3.26 -3.83
N GLY A 452 18.48 -3.68 -4.88
CA GLY A 452 17.25 -3.01 -5.23
C GLY A 452 17.45 -1.65 -5.89
N THR A 453 18.46 -1.55 -6.76
CA THR A 453 18.82 -0.29 -7.43
C THR A 453 17.95 -0.07 -8.66
N GLY A 454 17.89 1.18 -9.13
CA GLY A 454 17.12 1.54 -10.32
C GLY A 454 15.85 2.32 -10.02
N ILE A 455 15.43 2.44 -8.75
CA ILE A 455 14.44 3.43 -8.32
C ILE A 455 15.06 4.34 -7.25
N ASN A 456 15.10 5.64 -7.51
CA ASN A 456 15.81 6.59 -6.65
C ASN A 456 14.95 7.80 -6.30
N VAL A 457 14.58 7.95 -5.03
CA VAL A 457 13.92 9.17 -4.53
C VAL A 457 14.93 10.32 -4.51
N LEU A 458 14.53 11.45 -5.08
CA LEU A 458 15.38 12.61 -5.24
C LEU A 458 15.18 13.60 -4.09
N CYS A 459 16.29 14.09 -3.55
CA CYS A 459 16.31 15.16 -2.56
C CYS A 459 16.42 16.54 -3.23
N PRO A 460 15.56 17.53 -2.90
CA PRO A 460 15.79 18.91 -3.32
C PRO A 460 17.12 19.46 -2.78
N LYS A 461 17.95 20.05 -3.66
CA LYS A 461 19.26 20.61 -3.29
C LYS A 461 19.19 21.81 -2.34
N THR A 462 18.02 22.42 -2.18
CA THR A 462 17.80 23.62 -1.37
C THR A 462 17.78 23.36 0.13
N ARG A 463 17.72 22.10 0.57
CA ARG A 463 17.68 21.73 1.99
C ARG A 463 18.14 20.29 2.23
N SER A 464 18.44 19.97 3.48
CA SER A 464 18.63 18.58 3.90
C SER A 464 17.33 17.78 3.74
N CYS A 465 17.45 16.53 3.31
CA CYS A 465 16.35 15.57 3.28
C CYS A 465 16.40 14.54 4.40
N ASP A 466 17.28 14.73 5.39
CA ASP A 466 17.25 13.96 6.61
C ASP A 466 16.56 14.78 7.71
N TYR A 467 15.32 14.40 8.05
CA TYR A 467 14.60 14.92 9.20
C TYR A 467 14.81 14.02 10.42
N ALA A 468 16.08 13.87 10.83
CA ALA A 468 16.49 13.07 11.99
C ALA A 468 15.64 13.29 13.28
N PRO A 469 15.15 14.50 13.62
CA PRO A 469 14.29 14.68 14.81
C PRO A 469 12.89 14.09 14.70
N MET A 470 12.39 13.81 13.49
CA MET A 470 11.01 13.35 13.23
C MET A 470 10.96 11.93 12.65
N ALA A 471 12.08 11.44 12.12
CA ALA A 471 12.11 10.20 11.36
C ALA A 471 13.46 9.48 11.51
N ARG A 472 13.65 8.82 12.65
CA ARG A 472 14.76 7.88 12.83
C ARG A 472 14.63 6.71 11.85
N ASN A 473 15.74 6.33 11.21
CA ASN A 473 15.81 5.23 10.23
C ASN A 473 14.86 5.41 9.04
N PHE A 474 14.56 6.66 8.68
CA PHE A 474 13.83 7.01 7.46
C PHE A 474 14.71 7.92 6.60
N PRO A 475 15.68 7.36 5.85
CA PRO A 475 16.49 8.15 4.93
C PRO A 475 15.60 8.87 3.92
N LEU A 476 16.02 10.06 3.50
CA LEU A 476 15.26 10.89 2.56
C LEU A 476 13.85 11.30 3.07
N SER A 477 13.61 11.29 4.38
CA SER A 477 12.35 11.73 5.02
C SER A 477 11.91 13.14 4.62
N GLY A 478 12.85 14.00 4.23
CA GLY A 478 12.57 15.33 3.70
C GLY A 478 12.41 15.40 2.17
N ALA A 479 12.39 14.32 1.42
CA ALA A 479 12.39 14.41 -0.05
C ALA A 479 11.13 15.08 -0.66
N ALA A 480 9.99 15.05 0.03
CA ALA A 480 8.74 15.56 -0.49
C ALA A 480 8.78 17.09 -0.70
N LEU A 481 8.51 17.52 -1.93
CA LEU A 481 8.44 18.92 -2.35
C LEU A 481 7.20 19.61 -1.79
N LYS A 482 7.37 20.87 -1.39
CA LYS A 482 6.31 21.82 -1.02
C LYS A 482 6.02 22.80 -2.15
N VAL A 483 4.92 23.53 -2.02
CA VAL A 483 4.57 24.63 -2.95
C VAL A 483 5.74 25.61 -3.09
N GLY A 484 6.14 25.88 -4.32
CA GLY A 484 7.28 26.74 -4.68
C GLY A 484 8.63 26.01 -4.73
N GLU A 485 8.73 24.77 -4.25
CA GLU A 485 9.94 23.97 -4.38
C GLU A 485 9.98 23.23 -5.73
N SER A 486 11.20 22.89 -6.16
CA SER A 486 11.44 22.18 -7.41
C SER A 486 12.69 21.31 -7.36
N ILE A 487 12.70 20.26 -8.18
CA ILE A 487 13.88 19.43 -8.49
C ILE A 487 14.16 19.50 -9.98
N THR A 488 15.45 19.56 -10.34
CA THR A 488 15.89 19.36 -11.72
C THR A 488 16.59 18.01 -11.83
N ALA A 489 16.12 17.15 -12.73
CA ALA A 489 16.66 15.83 -12.98
C ALA A 489 16.46 15.45 -14.46
N LEU A 490 17.48 14.78 -15.03
CA LEU A 490 17.44 14.21 -16.39
C LEU A 490 16.91 15.18 -17.48
N GLY A 491 17.26 16.46 -17.39
CA GLY A 491 16.86 17.49 -18.36
C GLY A 491 15.47 18.12 -18.13
N TYR A 492 14.80 17.79 -17.02
CA TYR A 492 13.51 18.34 -16.65
C TYR A 492 13.56 19.04 -15.30
N ARG A 493 12.78 20.11 -15.16
CA ARG A 493 12.47 20.78 -13.90
C ARG A 493 11.05 20.43 -13.48
N ILE A 494 10.90 19.88 -12.28
CA ILE A 494 9.65 19.44 -11.69
C ILE A 494 9.37 20.34 -10.48
N SER A 495 8.27 21.08 -10.50
CA SER A 495 7.93 22.06 -9.45
C SER A 495 6.52 21.81 -8.90
N VAL A 496 6.33 21.94 -7.59
CA VAL A 496 4.98 21.94 -7.00
C VAL A 496 4.46 23.37 -7.00
N VAL A 497 3.36 23.63 -7.71
CA VAL A 497 2.80 24.98 -7.90
C VAL A 497 1.55 25.23 -7.06
N GLU A 498 0.87 24.17 -6.63
CA GLU A 498 -0.28 24.23 -5.73
C GLU A 498 -0.38 22.91 -4.95
N SER A 499 -0.89 22.94 -3.72
CA SER A 499 -1.05 21.76 -2.87
C SER A 499 -2.23 21.94 -1.92
N GLY A 500 -2.91 20.83 -1.61
CA GLY A 500 -3.97 20.78 -0.62
C GLY A 500 -4.37 19.35 -0.26
N ASP A 501 -5.53 19.21 0.38
CA ASP A 501 -6.14 17.90 0.69
C ASP A 501 -6.55 17.11 -0.57
N PHE A 502 -6.59 17.80 -1.72
CA PHE A 502 -6.81 17.22 -3.04
C PHE A 502 -5.55 16.63 -3.70
N GLY A 503 -4.39 16.73 -3.05
CA GLY A 503 -3.10 16.32 -3.60
C GLY A 503 -2.26 17.50 -4.06
N ASP A 504 -1.41 17.29 -5.07
CA ASP A 504 -0.40 18.25 -5.53
C ASP A 504 -0.59 18.58 -7.01
N VAL A 505 -0.40 19.85 -7.37
CA VAL A 505 -0.32 20.31 -8.76
C VAL A 505 1.14 20.49 -9.11
N VAL A 506 1.59 19.71 -10.08
CA VAL A 506 3.00 19.60 -10.49
C VAL A 506 3.17 20.20 -11.88
N LYS A 507 4.10 21.13 -12.01
CA LYS A 507 4.54 21.70 -13.28
C LYS A 507 5.81 21.00 -13.73
N VAL A 508 5.84 20.55 -14.97
CA VAL A 508 6.99 19.93 -15.63
C VAL A 508 7.47 20.84 -16.74
N GLU A 509 8.77 21.13 -16.77
CA GLU A 509 9.42 22.01 -17.74
C GLU A 509 10.72 21.37 -18.23
N ILE A 510 11.19 21.74 -19.42
CA ILE A 510 12.57 21.44 -19.83
C ILE A 510 13.52 22.33 -19.03
N ALA A 511 14.60 21.76 -18.51
CA ALA A 511 15.59 22.45 -17.67
C ALA A 511 16.80 22.99 -18.44
#